data_AF-A0A093BJP1-F1
#
_entry.id   AF-A0A093BJP1-F1
#
_cell.length_a   1.000
_cell.length_b   1.000
_cell.length_c   1.000
_cell.angle_alpha   90.00
_cell.angle_beta   90.00
_cell.angle_gamma   90.00
#
_symmetry.space_group_name_H-M   'P 1'
#
loop_
_entity.id
_entity.type
_entity.pdbx_description
1 polymer ?
#
loop_
_entity_poly.entity_id
_entity_poly.type
_entity_poly.pdbx_seq_one_letter_code
_entity_poly.pdbx_strand_id
1 'polypeptide(L)'
;QEAVFDKNKGTVCLKTFNLYKKLLTFSKGGNEQVVALLPEIRAVHVEEEVVRYFGKGYLVLLRFSTGFAHPLTQSAVLGCRSDVEAVAKLITSFLGLDRIENQQDLSQSSETEASDADEPQDKY
;
A
#
# COMPACT_ATOMS: atom_id res chain seq x y z
N GLN A 1 4.81 8.87 14.04
CA GLN A 1 5.52 7.97 13.11
C GLN A 1 6.18 8.80 12.03
N GLU A 2 7.19 8.25 11.37
CA GLU A 2 7.89 8.89 10.26
C GLU A 2 8.24 7.81 9.23
N ALA A 3 7.94 8.06 7.96
CA ALA A 3 8.33 7.21 6.84
C ALA A 3 9.25 8.02 5.91
N VAL A 4 10.50 7.60 5.77
CA VAL A 4 11.50 8.28 4.95
C VAL A 4 11.85 7.41 3.75
N PHE A 5 11.54 7.89 2.56
CA PHE A 5 11.88 7.24 1.29
C PHE A 5 13.16 7.88 0.74
N ASP A 6 14.26 7.13 0.73
CA ASP A 6 15.54 7.57 0.19
C ASP A 6 15.78 6.91 -1.17
N LYS A 7 15.49 7.66 -2.25
CA LYS A 7 15.72 7.20 -3.63
C LYS A 7 17.20 7.01 -3.97
N ASN A 8 18.09 7.76 -3.32
CA ASN A 8 19.52 7.66 -3.59
C ASN A 8 20.08 6.36 -3.02
N LYS A 9 19.61 5.96 -1.84
CA LYS A 9 19.99 4.69 -1.19
C LYS A 9 19.12 3.50 -1.60
N GLY A 10 17.97 3.75 -2.22
CA GLY A 10 17.02 2.70 -2.58
C GLY A 10 16.30 2.10 -1.37
N THR A 11 16.17 2.84 -0.26
CA THR A 11 15.59 2.33 0.99
C THR A 11 14.38 3.13 1.46
N VAL A 12 13.46 2.46 2.14
CA VAL A 12 12.42 3.08 2.96
C VAL A 12 12.71 2.78 4.42
N CYS A 13 12.65 3.82 5.24
CA CYS A 13 12.80 3.74 6.68
C CYS A 13 11.46 4.10 7.34
N LEU A 14 10.87 3.14 8.04
CA LEU A 14 9.63 3.29 8.80
C LEU A 14 9.99 3.35 10.28
N LYS A 15 9.74 4.51 10.89
CA LYS A 15 10.16 4.81 12.26
C LYS A 15 8.96 5.06 13.15
N THR A 16 8.84 4.23 14.18
CA THR A 16 7.81 4.37 15.20
C THR A 16 8.41 4.97 16.46
N PHE A 17 7.76 6.02 16.94
CA PHE A 17 8.12 6.73 18.17
C PHE A 17 7.03 6.43 19.19
N ASN A 18 7.41 5.95 20.38
CA ASN A 18 6.48 5.78 21.48
C ASN A 18 6.72 6.91 22.51
N LEU A 19 5.78 7.85 22.59
CA LEU A 19 5.91 9.01 23.48
C LEU A 19 5.95 8.59 24.95
N TYR A 20 5.12 7.61 25.35
CA TYR A 20 5.12 7.09 26.72
C TYR A 20 6.47 6.45 27.06
N LYS A 21 7.03 5.63 26.18
CA LYS A 21 8.37 5.06 26.36
C LYS A 21 9.42 6.16 26.49
N LYS A 22 9.36 7.17 25.63
CA LYS A 22 10.30 8.31 25.67
C LYS A 22 10.21 9.08 27.00
N LEU A 23 9.00 9.29 27.52
CA LEU A 23 8.76 10.03 28.76
C LEU A 23 9.09 9.21 30.02
N LEU A 24 8.69 7.94 30.04
CA LEU A 24 8.79 7.07 31.22
C LEU A 24 10.18 6.45 31.38
N THR A 25 10.86 6.15 30.26
CA THR A 25 12.16 5.46 30.32
C THR A 25 13.35 6.40 30.20
N PHE A 26 13.13 7.70 29.89
CA PHE A 26 14.16 8.70 29.56
C PHE A 26 15.26 8.15 28.61
N SER A 27 14.92 7.13 27.82
CA SER A 27 15.90 6.30 27.14
C SER A 27 16.39 6.98 25.87
N LYS A 28 17.72 7.03 25.70
CA LYS A 28 18.36 7.51 24.45
C LYS A 28 18.16 6.56 23.26
N GLY A 29 17.89 5.27 23.51
CA GLY A 29 17.49 4.31 22.48
C GLY A 29 15.97 4.26 22.43
N GLY A 30 15.34 4.78 21.36
CA GLY A 30 13.94 5.17 21.47
C GLY A 30 13.06 5.07 20.25
N ASN A 31 13.52 4.52 19.13
CA ASN A 31 12.66 4.38 17.95
C ASN A 31 12.82 3.00 17.33
N GLU A 32 11.74 2.24 17.27
CA GLU A 32 11.68 1.02 16.47
C GLU A 32 11.71 1.45 15.01
N GLN A 33 12.74 1.01 14.30
CA GLN A 33 12.99 1.34 12.91
C GLN A 33 12.93 0.05 12.11
N VAL A 34 12.07 0.04 11.10
CA VAL A 34 12.05 -0.99 10.06
C VAL A 34 12.63 -0.37 8.81
N VAL A 35 13.65 -1.00 8.24
CA VAL A 35 14.24 -0.60 6.96
C VAL A 35 13.90 -1.66 5.93
N ALA A 36 13.30 -1.25 4.82
CA ALA A 36 13.01 -2.11 3.69
C ALA A 36 13.56 -1.50 2.40
N LEU A 37 13.67 -2.29 1.35
CA LEU A 37 14.18 -1.80 0.06
C LEU A 37 13.02 -1.20 -0.76
N LEU A 38 13.25 -0.07 -1.43
CA LEU A 38 12.24 0.55 -2.29
C LEU A 38 11.75 -0.38 -3.42
N PRO A 39 12.61 -1.18 -4.09
CA PRO A 39 12.16 -2.12 -5.12
C PRO A 39 11.25 -3.25 -4.62
N GLU A 40 11.23 -3.50 -3.31
CA GLU A 40 10.33 -4.50 -2.72
C GLU A 40 8.90 -3.98 -2.58
N ILE A 41 8.69 -2.65 -2.61
CA ILE A 41 7.35 -2.06 -2.57
C ILE A 41 6.67 -2.31 -3.92
N ARG A 42 5.53 -3.00 -3.89
CA ARG A 42 4.74 -3.34 -5.08
C ARG A 42 3.56 -2.42 -5.28
N ALA A 43 2.90 -2.01 -4.21
CA ALA A 43 1.70 -1.19 -4.28
C ALA A 43 1.52 -0.34 -3.02
N VAL A 44 0.69 0.69 -3.15
CA VAL A 44 0.21 1.51 -2.05
C VAL A 44 -1.31 1.41 -2.03
N HIS A 45 -1.88 1.01 -0.90
CA HIS A 45 -3.33 0.81 -0.74
C HIS A 45 -3.90 1.71 0.34
N VAL A 46 -5.21 1.98 0.24
CA VAL A 46 -5.97 2.64 1.30
C VAL A 46 -6.94 1.63 1.90
N GLU A 47 -6.87 1.42 3.20
CA GLU A 47 -7.78 0.52 3.94
C GLU A 47 -8.69 1.34 4.88
N GLU A 48 -9.97 0.99 4.92
CA GLU A 48 -10.95 1.59 5.83
C GLU A 48 -10.93 0.83 7.16
N GLU A 49 -10.74 1.55 8.26
CA GLU A 49 -10.74 1.01 9.62
C GLU A 49 -11.89 1.63 10.43
N VAL A 50 -12.64 0.81 11.15
CA VAL A 50 -13.69 1.30 12.06
C VAL A 50 -13.05 1.74 13.38
N VAL A 51 -13.00 3.05 13.59
CA VAL A 51 -12.44 3.67 14.79
C VAL A 51 -13.53 3.81 15.84
N ARG A 52 -13.35 3.17 16.99
CA ARG A 52 -14.30 3.19 18.10
C ARG A 52 -14.63 4.64 18.52
N TYR A 53 -15.92 4.96 18.57
CA TYR A 53 -16.50 6.30 18.82
C TYR A 53 -16.27 7.36 17.75
N PHE A 54 -15.34 7.17 16.82
CA PHE A 54 -15.00 8.14 15.77
C PHE A 54 -15.47 7.72 14.37
N GLY A 55 -16.07 6.53 14.23
CA GLY A 55 -16.69 6.07 13.00
C GLY A 55 -15.69 5.41 12.05
N LYS A 56 -15.59 5.90 10.82
CA LYS A 56 -14.68 5.37 9.79
C LYS A 56 -13.41 6.21 9.74
N GLY A 57 -12.27 5.54 9.72
CA GLY A 57 -10.97 6.14 9.43
C GLY A 57 -10.30 5.40 8.28
N TYR A 58 -9.20 5.97 7.77
CA TYR A 58 -8.47 5.42 6.65
C TYR A 58 -6.97 5.31 6.95
N LEU A 59 -6.36 4.22 6.48
CA LEU A 59 -4.93 3.95 6.58
C LEU A 59 -4.31 3.85 5.19
N VAL A 60 -3.11 4.41 5.01
CA VAL A 60 -2.29 4.16 3.83
C VAL A 60 -1.31 3.04 4.14
N LEU A 61 -1.30 2.00 3.31
CA LEU A 61 -0.51 0.80 3.48
C LEU A 61 0.50 0.65 2.34
N LEU A 62 1.76 0.37 2.68
CA LEU A 62 2.76 -0.10 1.72
C LEU A 62 2.69 -1.62 1.63
N ARG A 63 2.50 -2.16 0.43
CA ARG A 63 2.51 -3.60 0.17
C ARG A 63 3.86 -4.01 -0.40
N PHE A 64 4.50 -4.98 0.25
CA PHE A 64 5.81 -5.47 -0.16
C PHE A 64 5.70 -6.79 -0.93
N SER A 65 6.71 -7.10 -1.75
CA SER A 65 6.79 -8.35 -2.54
C SER A 65 6.83 -9.61 -1.69
N THR A 66 7.25 -9.47 -0.44
CA THR A 66 7.27 -10.51 0.60
C THR A 66 5.87 -10.87 1.12
N GLY A 67 4.84 -10.12 0.74
CA GLY A 67 3.44 -10.38 1.07
C GLY A 67 2.93 -9.69 2.34
N PHE A 68 3.78 -9.01 3.11
CA PHE A 68 3.32 -8.19 4.23
C PHE A 68 2.93 -6.77 3.77
N ALA A 69 2.02 -6.15 4.52
CA ALA A 69 1.66 -4.75 4.38
C ALA A 69 2.10 -3.98 5.63
N HIS A 70 2.49 -2.72 5.46
CA HIS A 70 2.87 -1.86 6.58
C HIS A 70 2.17 -0.51 6.51
N PRO A 71 1.44 -0.10 7.56
CA PRO A 71 0.77 1.18 7.58
C PRO A 71 1.76 2.33 7.77
N LEU A 72 1.53 3.43 7.06
CA LEU A 72 2.35 4.63 7.20
C LEU A 72 2.02 5.44 8.47
N THR A 73 0.82 5.22 9.02
CA THR A 73 0.33 5.83 10.26
C THR A 73 -0.06 4.77 11.27
N GLN A 74 0.14 5.06 12.55
CA GLN A 74 -0.11 4.11 13.65
C GLN A 74 -1.61 3.88 13.88
N SER A 75 -2.42 4.86 13.50
CA SER A 75 -3.87 4.83 13.63
C SER A 75 -4.48 5.40 12.37
N ALA A 76 -5.72 4.98 12.09
CA ALA A 76 -6.49 5.50 10.99
C ALA A 76 -6.65 7.02 11.10
N VAL A 77 -6.44 7.70 9.97
CA VAL A 77 -6.68 9.12 9.85
C VAL A 77 -8.19 9.33 9.66
N LEU A 78 -8.76 10.21 10.49
CA LEU A 78 -10.15 10.63 10.37
C LEU A 78 -10.23 11.73 9.30
N GLY A 79 -11.11 11.57 8.32
CA GLY A 79 -11.25 12.55 7.23
C GLY A 79 -11.94 11.97 6.01
N CYS A 80 -11.89 12.71 4.90
CA CYS A 80 -12.43 12.26 3.62
C CYS A 80 -11.50 11.21 2.99
N ARG A 81 -12.08 10.09 2.55
CA ARG A 81 -11.36 9.02 1.85
C ARG A 81 -10.54 9.54 0.66
N SER A 82 -11.09 10.52 -0.08
CA SER A 82 -10.45 11.14 -1.24
C SER A 82 -9.09 11.75 -0.94
N ASP A 83 -8.92 12.36 0.24
CA ASP A 83 -7.67 13.03 0.60
C ASP A 83 -6.59 11.99 0.89
N VAL A 84 -6.97 10.90 1.54
CA VAL A 84 -6.08 9.76 1.83
C VAL A 84 -5.70 9.03 0.55
N GLU A 85 -6.64 8.87 -0.38
CA GLU A 85 -6.37 8.34 -1.72
C GLU A 85 -5.46 9.26 -2.55
N ALA A 86 -5.61 10.59 -2.44
CA ALA A 86 -4.71 11.55 -3.09
C ALA A 86 -3.27 11.42 -2.56
N VAL A 87 -3.10 11.22 -1.25
CA VAL A 87 -1.78 10.93 -0.65
C VAL A 87 -1.23 9.59 -1.14
N ALA A 88 -2.06 8.54 -1.18
CA ALA A 88 -1.64 7.24 -1.70
C ALA A 88 -1.16 7.38 -3.16
N LYS A 89 -1.91 8.07 -4.01
CA LYS A 89 -1.54 8.34 -5.41
C LYS A 89 -0.24 9.13 -5.53
N LEU A 90 -0.03 10.14 -4.69
CA LEU A 90 1.23 10.90 -4.65
C LEU A 90 2.43 9.99 -4.35
N ILE A 91 2.27 9.06 -3.40
CA ILE A 91 3.31 8.09 -3.04
C ILE A 91 3.54 7.09 -4.18
N THR A 92 2.47 6.56 -4.79
CA THR A 92 2.53 5.66 -5.95
C THR A 92 3.31 6.29 -7.11
N SER A 93 2.99 7.53 -7.46
CA SER A 93 3.69 8.28 -8.51
C SER A 93 5.12 8.64 -8.12
N PHE A 94 5.38 8.98 -6.85
CA PHE A 94 6.74 9.19 -6.36
C PHE A 94 7.59 7.93 -6.49
N LEU A 95 7.04 6.76 -6.19
CA LEU A 95 7.73 5.47 -6.31
C LEU A 95 7.79 4.95 -7.75
N GLY A 96 7.03 5.54 -8.68
CA GLY A 96 6.98 5.12 -10.08
C GLY A 96 6.23 3.80 -10.30
N LEU A 97 5.34 3.43 -9.37
CA LEU A 97 4.62 2.16 -9.41
C LEU A 97 3.51 2.14 -10.49
N ASP A 98 3.00 3.30 -10.89
CA ASP A 98 1.97 3.47 -11.94
C ASP A 98 2.38 2.85 -13.29
N ARG A 99 3.69 2.71 -13.56
CA ARG A 99 4.21 2.10 -14.79
C ARG A 99 4.19 0.58 -14.76
N ILE A 100 4.25 -0.01 -13.56
CA ILE A 100 4.33 -1.47 -13.36
C ILE A 100 2.93 -2.08 -13.51
N GLU A 101 1.91 -1.41 -12.96
CA GLU A 101 0.51 -1.86 -13.04
C GLU A 101 0.01 -1.90 -14.50
N ASN A 102 0.28 -0.84 -15.28
CA ASN A 102 -0.05 -0.78 -16.71
C ASN A 102 0.60 -1.89 -17.57
N GLN A 103 1.77 -2.41 -17.15
CA GLN A 103 2.45 -3.50 -17.87
C GLN A 103 1.81 -4.88 -17.60
N GLN A 104 1.24 -5.06 -16.41
CA GLN A 104 0.56 -6.30 -16.03
C GLN A 104 -0.81 -6.41 -16.70
N ASP A 105 -1.57 -5.32 -16.79
CA ASP A 105 -2.88 -5.31 -17.48
C ASP A 105 -2.76 -5.58 -19.00
N LEU A 106 -1.71 -5.06 -19.64
CA LEU A 106 -1.42 -5.33 -21.05
C LEU A 106 -1.05 -6.79 -21.33
N SER A 107 -0.50 -7.50 -20.34
CA SER A 107 -0.08 -8.90 -20.48
C SER A 107 -1.24 -9.90 -20.36
N GLN A 108 -2.38 -9.49 -19.78
CA GLN A 108 -3.59 -10.32 -19.65
C GLN A 108 -4.62 -10.10 -20.76
N SER A 109 -4.39 -9.12 -21.65
CA SER A 109 -5.35 -8.74 -22.69
C SER A 109 -5.14 -9.45 -24.04
N SER A 110 -4.26 -10.46 -24.10
CA SER A 110 -3.89 -11.15 -25.36
C SER A 110 -4.49 -12.56 -25.49
N GLU A 111 -5.75 -12.72 -25.05
CA GLU A 111 -6.52 -13.95 -25.27
C GLU A 111 -7.90 -13.60 -25.87
N THR A 112 -7.96 -13.40 -27.19
CA THR A 112 -9.18 -13.20 -28.01
C THR A 112 -8.76 -13.48 -29.47
N GLU A 113 -9.36 -14.28 -30.35
CA GLU A 113 -10.59 -15.09 -30.44
C GLU A 113 -10.46 -16.00 -31.70
N ALA A 114 -11.09 -17.18 -31.72
CA ALA A 114 -11.62 -17.93 -32.88
C ALA A 114 -11.90 -19.38 -32.42
N SER A 115 -13.04 -20.03 -32.62
CA SER A 115 -14.07 -19.88 -33.65
C SER A 115 -15.41 -20.37 -33.12
N ASP A 116 -16.45 -19.63 -33.48
CA ASP A 116 -17.87 -20.00 -33.40
C ASP A 116 -18.23 -21.08 -34.47
N ALA A 117 -19.44 -21.63 -34.34
CA ALA A 117 -20.15 -22.65 -35.16
C ALA A 117 -20.00 -24.11 -34.67
N ASP A 118 -21.05 -24.90 -34.45
CA ASP A 118 -22.47 -24.82 -34.84
C ASP A 118 -23.25 -25.84 -33.96
N GLU A 119 -24.40 -25.46 -33.38
CA GLU A 119 -25.41 -26.42 -32.91
C GLU A 119 -26.18 -26.94 -34.14
N PRO A 120 -26.62 -28.22 -34.18
CA PRO A 120 -28.05 -28.42 -33.91
C PRO A 120 -28.47 -29.77 -33.29
N GLN A 121 -29.49 -29.64 -32.44
CA GLN A 121 -30.73 -30.44 -32.31
C GLN A 121 -30.69 -31.93 -31.94
N ASP A 122 -31.32 -32.18 -30.78
CA ASP A 122 -32.31 -33.22 -30.44
C ASP A 122 -32.34 -34.50 -31.29
N LYS A 123 -32.14 -35.65 -30.62
CA LYS A 123 -33.14 -36.75 -30.65
C LYS A 123 -32.84 -37.92 -29.70
N TYR A 124 -33.95 -38.33 -29.05
CA TYR A 124 -34.28 -39.56 -28.30
C TYR A 124 -33.82 -39.70 -26.85
#